data_AF-A0A937FW42-F1
#
_entry.id   AF-A0A937FW42-F1
#
_cell.length_a   1.000
_cell.length_b   1.000
_cell.length_c   1.000
_cell.angle_alpha   90.00
_cell.angle_beta   90.00
_cell.angle_gamma   90.00
#
_symmetry.space_group_name_H-M   'P 1'
#
loop_
_entity.id
_entity.type
_entity.pdbx_description
1 polymer ?
#
loop_
_entity_poly.entity_id
_entity_poly.type
_entity_poly.pdbx_seq_one_letter_code
_entity_poly.pdbx_strand_id
1 'polypeptide(L)'
;MELTKIFKNGINHHTNGVDNVVQKQQNQYSLHNGEKIYDLIRKEINAAHSSIYIAASWFTDYDLFNALLQKHTDNTSIEIQIILDGKKDNFYLPFKKLVDNGAKVKLIKKATPYGQMHDKFCIVDNQKLISGSYNWSKNARSNNDENVIYTEDPKLVMEFVEKFNSLLEASTDFDPENLHKIEEAEESTLRMIEADDISNYEDLITRLIYTQVHSYDENKLLEQGKDRSKKCAGDAENLLHELDNVYSGFLRDIKISNDKKEVIKLTLQEQLQRSKSEADLKARSEIGLLEKEATIQRSVIEDEIGTVKNDIALIEVEVDNIKSNQYKPLEAKLKDTDDKIIEISNSTYRPKIQLYTFIPNIVLMLLVMLYCGIFYSSAAYILIYSKDDATEAKLNGEIVKSPDIFYGDAIPRALDRGTISLIFILLVPIFIMGLIFCHK
;
A
#
# COMPACT_ATOMS: atom_id res chain seq x y z
N MET A 1 2.49 25.95 64.46
CA MET A 1 1.93 25.70 63.10
C MET A 1 2.19 26.87 62.14
N GLU A 2 2.33 28.13 62.61
CA GLU A 2 2.67 29.29 61.76
C GLU A 2 4.14 29.39 61.35
N LEU A 3 5.10 29.09 62.24
CA LEU A 3 6.53 29.20 61.92
C LEU A 3 6.98 28.29 60.76
N THR A 4 6.37 27.10 60.65
CA THR A 4 6.65 26.15 59.55
C THR A 4 6.08 26.64 58.21
N LYS A 5 4.98 27.41 58.22
CA LYS A 5 4.42 28.06 57.03
C LYS A 5 5.29 29.24 56.58
N ILE A 6 5.81 30.02 57.52
CA ILE A 6 6.73 31.14 57.22
C ILE A 6 8.05 30.61 56.65
N PHE A 7 8.59 29.51 57.20
CA PHE A 7 9.81 28.89 56.67
C PHE A 7 9.60 28.27 55.28
N LYS A 8 8.48 27.58 55.02
CA LYS A 8 8.17 27.04 53.68
C LYS A 8 7.90 28.14 52.66
N ASN A 9 7.22 29.22 53.03
CA ASN A 9 7.00 30.36 52.14
C ASN A 9 8.29 31.16 51.90
N GLY A 10 9.17 31.28 52.90
CA GLY A 10 10.48 31.91 52.77
C GLY A 10 11.43 31.12 51.86
N ILE A 11 11.45 29.78 51.98
CA ILE A 11 12.22 28.91 51.07
C ILE A 11 11.63 28.98 49.65
N ASN A 12 10.32 28.92 49.47
CA ASN A 12 9.69 29.02 48.15
C ASN A 12 9.87 30.40 47.48
N HIS A 13 9.92 31.49 48.25
CA HIS A 13 10.23 32.82 47.71
C HIS A 13 11.72 33.00 47.39
N HIS A 14 12.62 32.33 48.12
CA HIS A 14 14.05 32.37 47.81
C HIS A 14 14.41 31.42 46.66
N THR A 15 13.80 30.25 46.51
CA THR A 15 14.04 29.35 45.36
C THR A 15 13.47 29.95 44.08
N ASN A 16 12.23 30.48 44.09
CA ASN A 16 11.66 31.13 42.91
C ASN A 16 12.33 32.47 42.57
N GLY A 17 12.94 33.14 43.55
CA GLY A 17 13.70 34.38 43.34
C GLY A 17 15.11 34.12 42.83
N VAL A 18 15.78 33.06 43.32
CA VAL A 18 17.14 32.70 42.89
C VAL A 18 17.12 32.00 41.53
N ASP A 19 16.12 31.17 41.23
CA ASP A 19 15.98 30.55 39.90
C ASP A 19 15.69 31.61 38.81
N ASN A 20 14.92 32.65 39.13
CA ASN A 20 14.65 33.77 38.20
C ASN A 20 15.78 34.80 38.12
N VAL A 21 16.64 34.91 39.14
CA VAL A 21 17.80 35.83 39.13
C VAL A 21 19.02 35.18 38.51
N VAL A 22 19.18 33.85 38.60
CA VAL A 22 20.29 33.11 37.96
C VAL A 22 20.05 32.91 36.46
N GLN A 23 18.79 32.78 36.00
CA GLN A 23 18.50 32.72 34.56
C GLN A 23 18.62 34.06 33.82
N LYS A 24 18.72 35.18 34.55
CA LYS A 24 18.84 36.51 33.94
C LYS A 24 20.27 36.92 33.62
N GLN A 25 21.23 36.00 33.73
CA GLN A 25 22.67 36.30 33.58
C GLN A 25 23.45 35.34 32.68
N GLN A 26 22.78 34.45 31.94
CA GLN A 26 23.41 33.74 30.84
C GLN A 26 22.54 33.91 29.59
N ASN A 27 23.03 34.64 28.59
CA ASN A 27 22.45 34.72 27.24
C ASN A 27 22.59 33.38 26.47
N GLN A 28 22.55 32.26 27.20
CA GLN A 28 22.67 30.91 26.69
C GLN A 28 22.13 29.91 27.73
N TYR A 29 21.30 28.96 27.30
CA TYR A 29 20.78 27.90 28.15
C TYR A 29 20.38 26.69 27.31
N SER A 30 20.28 25.50 27.92
CA SER A 30 19.81 24.29 27.27
C SER A 30 18.39 23.91 27.69
N LEU A 31 17.66 23.28 26.79
CA LEU A 31 16.36 22.65 27.05
C LEU A 31 16.41 21.19 26.60
N HIS A 32 15.73 20.33 27.34
CA HIS A 32 15.73 18.87 27.14
C HIS A 32 14.31 18.27 27.03
N ASN A 33 13.28 19.12 26.95
CA ASN A 33 11.89 18.69 26.91
C ASN A 33 11.25 19.17 25.61
N GLY A 34 10.77 18.24 24.77
CA GLY A 34 10.27 18.54 23.44
C GLY A 34 9.18 19.61 23.39
N GLU A 35 8.21 19.59 24.31
CA GLU A 35 7.15 20.62 24.39
C GLU A 35 7.73 22.01 24.71
N LYS A 36 8.67 22.11 25.66
CA LYS A 36 9.33 23.39 25.98
C LYS A 36 10.20 23.89 24.83
N ILE A 37 10.83 22.98 24.09
CA ILE A 37 11.63 23.31 22.90
C ILE A 37 10.73 23.86 21.80
N TYR A 38 9.59 23.19 21.55
CA TYR A 38 8.56 23.68 20.63
C TYR A 38 8.06 25.08 21.03
N ASP A 39 7.75 25.30 22.31
CA ASP A 39 7.29 26.61 22.81
C ASP A 39 8.33 27.70 22.63
N LEU A 40 9.61 27.39 22.87
CA LEU A 40 10.73 28.29 22.62
C LEU A 40 10.81 28.66 21.13
N ILE A 41 10.86 27.69 20.24
CA ILE A 41 10.97 27.92 18.78
C ILE A 41 9.80 28.78 18.31
N ARG A 42 8.56 28.43 18.70
CA ARG A 42 7.36 29.19 18.35
C ARG A 42 7.42 30.63 18.88
N LYS A 43 7.88 30.83 20.11
CA LYS A 43 8.05 32.16 20.71
C LYS A 43 9.04 33.00 19.91
N GLU A 44 10.19 32.44 19.55
CA GLU A 44 11.22 33.18 18.82
C GLU A 44 10.81 33.47 17.36
N ILE A 45 10.09 32.57 16.70
CA ILE A 45 9.47 32.84 15.38
C ILE A 45 8.54 34.05 15.48
N ASN A 46 7.66 34.08 16.48
CA ASN A 46 6.71 35.18 16.66
C ASN A 46 7.40 36.50 17.03
N ALA A 47 8.52 36.43 17.74
CA ALA A 47 9.31 37.59 18.16
C ALA A 47 10.30 38.09 17.09
N ALA A 48 10.46 37.42 15.96
CA ALA A 48 11.39 37.82 14.90
C ALA A 48 11.00 39.17 14.26
N HIS A 49 11.99 39.97 13.85
CA HIS A 49 11.78 41.29 13.26
C HIS A 49 12.42 41.47 11.88
N SER A 50 13.51 40.76 11.59
CA SER A 50 14.27 40.93 10.35
C SER A 50 14.46 39.63 9.57
N SER A 51 14.86 38.53 10.23
CA SER A 51 15.16 37.28 9.52
C SER A 51 14.91 36.02 10.35
N ILE A 52 14.56 34.95 9.66
CA ILE A 52 14.46 33.59 10.20
C ILE A 52 15.14 32.64 9.20
N TYR A 53 16.26 32.02 9.61
CA TYR A 53 16.99 31.05 8.80
C TYR A 53 16.94 29.68 9.46
N ILE A 54 16.42 28.67 8.75
CA ILE A 54 16.17 27.34 9.28
C ILE A 54 16.89 26.30 8.43
N ALA A 55 17.71 25.46 9.07
CA ALA A 55 18.23 24.24 8.45
C ALA A 55 17.69 23.05 9.24
N ALA A 56 16.93 22.18 8.57
CA ALA A 56 16.28 21.05 9.22
C ALA A 56 16.30 19.78 8.35
N SER A 57 16.84 18.71 8.91
CA SER A 57 16.79 17.39 8.26
C SER A 57 15.36 16.86 8.11
N TRP A 58 14.55 17.02 9.15
CA TRP A 58 13.11 16.76 9.13
C TRP A 58 12.34 17.97 9.62
N PHE A 59 11.40 18.43 8.80
CA PHE A 59 10.40 19.44 9.12
C PHE A 59 9.03 18.92 8.67
N THR A 60 8.29 18.38 9.63
CA THR A 60 6.95 17.79 9.45
C THR A 60 5.93 18.27 10.50
N ASP A 61 6.33 19.14 11.42
CA ASP A 61 5.43 19.76 12.40
C ASP A 61 4.59 20.87 11.76
N TYR A 62 3.31 20.58 11.56
CA TYR A 62 2.33 21.50 10.97
C TYR A 62 2.13 22.79 11.80
N ASP A 63 2.28 22.73 13.12
CA ASP A 63 2.05 23.89 13.98
C ASP A 63 3.19 24.90 13.85
N LEU A 64 4.44 24.43 13.78
CA LEU A 64 5.60 25.28 13.51
C LEU A 64 5.56 25.85 12.09
N PHE A 65 5.13 25.06 11.11
CA PHE A 65 4.91 25.53 9.74
C PHE A 65 3.88 26.67 9.68
N ASN A 66 2.74 26.51 10.34
CA ASN A 66 1.71 27.55 10.37
C ASN A 66 2.20 28.82 11.09
N ALA A 67 3.01 28.68 12.14
CA ALA A 67 3.60 29.84 12.81
C ALA A 67 4.50 30.64 11.85
N LEU A 68 5.33 29.97 11.04
CA LEU A 68 6.15 30.64 10.01
C LEU A 68 5.28 31.30 8.94
N LEU A 69 4.27 30.59 8.44
CA LEU A 69 3.37 31.11 7.41
C LEU A 69 2.64 32.35 7.90
N GLN A 70 2.05 32.28 9.10
CA GLN A 70 1.37 33.42 9.72
C GLN A 70 2.34 34.59 9.91
N LYS A 71 3.53 34.34 10.46
CA LYS A 71 4.52 35.40 10.69
C LYS A 71 4.92 36.12 9.41
N HIS A 72 5.10 35.37 8.31
CA HIS A 72 5.43 35.94 7.02
C HIS A 72 4.26 36.69 6.38
N THR A 73 3.03 36.18 6.53
CA THR A 73 1.82 36.86 6.06
C THR A 73 1.58 38.16 6.83
N ASP A 74 1.79 38.17 8.15
CA ASP A 74 1.61 39.35 9.00
C ASP A 74 2.69 40.41 8.76
N ASN A 75 3.92 39.99 8.41
CA ASN A 75 5.01 40.89 8.09
C ASN A 75 5.90 40.33 6.96
N THR A 76 5.57 40.72 5.73
CA THR A 76 6.28 40.31 4.50
C THR A 76 7.70 40.88 4.39
N SER A 77 8.07 41.86 5.24
CA SER A 77 9.45 42.39 5.26
C SER A 77 10.46 41.47 5.96
N ILE A 78 9.97 40.46 6.70
CA ILE A 78 10.84 39.48 7.36
C ILE A 78 11.32 38.47 6.34
N GLU A 79 12.64 38.31 6.25
CA GLU A 79 13.25 37.32 5.37
C GLU A 79 13.18 35.93 6.02
N ILE A 80 12.41 35.02 5.41
CA ILE A 80 12.38 33.61 5.83
C ILE A 80 13.10 32.76 4.79
N GLN A 81 14.15 32.06 5.23
CA GLN A 81 14.86 31.08 4.42
C GLN A 81 14.88 29.72 5.11
N ILE A 82 14.52 28.66 4.39
CA ILE A 82 14.43 27.30 4.91
C ILE A 82 15.22 26.38 3.98
N ILE A 83 16.16 25.62 4.53
CA ILE A 83 16.91 24.56 3.84
C ILE A 83 16.48 23.22 4.45
N LEU A 84 15.95 22.35 3.59
CA LEU A 84 15.48 21.02 3.98
C LEU A 84 16.29 19.94 3.30
N ASP A 85 16.49 18.83 4.00
CA ASP A 85 17.02 17.62 3.38
C ASP A 85 15.98 17.08 2.38
N GLY A 86 16.44 16.53 1.25
CA GLY A 86 15.60 16.05 0.14
C GLY A 86 14.74 14.81 0.43
N LYS A 87 14.38 14.57 1.69
CA LYS A 87 13.57 13.43 2.17
C LYS A 87 12.09 13.61 1.86
N LYS A 88 11.43 12.51 1.49
CA LYS A 88 9.99 12.48 1.16
C LYS A 88 9.09 13.02 2.28
N ASP A 89 9.46 12.76 3.53
CA ASP A 89 8.67 13.21 4.68
C ASP A 89 8.49 14.74 4.75
N ASN A 90 9.48 15.50 4.29
CA ASN A 90 9.42 16.96 4.29
C ASN A 90 8.37 17.51 3.30
N PHE A 91 7.92 16.70 2.34
CA PHE A 91 6.94 17.12 1.33
C PHE A 91 5.48 16.95 1.80
N TYR A 92 5.25 16.38 2.99
CA TYR A 92 3.90 16.33 3.57
C TYR A 92 3.38 17.72 3.99
N LEU A 93 4.28 18.68 4.21
CA LEU A 93 3.91 20.06 4.51
C LEU A 93 3.84 20.90 3.22
N PRO A 94 2.90 21.85 3.12
CA PRO A 94 2.70 22.64 1.91
C PRO A 94 3.68 23.81 1.82
N PHE A 95 5.00 23.54 1.79
CA PHE A 95 6.07 24.54 1.68
C PHE A 95 5.94 25.46 0.46
N LYS A 96 5.27 25.00 -0.60
CA LYS A 96 4.88 25.84 -1.74
C LYS A 96 4.12 27.10 -1.31
N LYS A 97 3.26 27.03 -0.29
CA LYS A 97 2.55 28.21 0.24
C LYS A 97 3.48 29.26 0.85
N LEU A 98 4.59 28.84 1.45
CA LEU A 98 5.60 29.77 1.96
C LEU A 98 6.35 30.43 0.79
N VAL A 99 6.73 29.62 -0.21
CA VAL A 99 7.39 30.10 -1.44
C VAL A 99 6.51 31.11 -2.19
N ASP A 100 5.23 30.79 -2.38
CA ASP A 100 4.26 31.65 -3.06
C ASP A 100 4.04 32.98 -2.32
N ASN A 101 4.30 33.04 -1.00
CA ASN A 101 4.24 34.26 -0.20
C ASN A 101 5.57 35.04 -0.12
N GLY A 102 6.63 34.57 -0.78
CA GLY A 102 7.92 35.26 -0.87
C GLY A 102 9.06 34.68 -0.01
N ALA A 103 8.80 33.62 0.77
CA ALA A 103 9.86 32.94 1.51
C ALA A 103 10.73 32.10 0.56
N LYS A 104 11.99 31.88 0.92
CA LYS A 104 12.90 31.03 0.14
C LYS A 104 12.97 29.65 0.77
N VAL A 105 12.49 28.64 0.07
CA VAL A 105 12.66 27.24 0.49
C VAL A 105 13.60 26.55 -0.48
N LYS A 106 14.58 25.85 0.06
CA LYS A 106 15.65 25.18 -0.68
C LYS A 106 15.76 23.73 -0.23
N LEU A 107 16.20 22.89 -1.15
CA LEU A 107 16.40 21.46 -0.92
C LEU A 107 17.87 21.12 -1.06
N ILE A 108 18.36 20.25 -0.17
CA ILE A 108 19.69 19.67 -0.27
C ILE A 108 19.54 18.15 -0.29
N LYS A 109 19.87 17.52 -1.42
CA LYS A 109 19.81 16.05 -1.54
C LYS A 109 21.02 15.38 -0.89
N LYS A 110 22.17 16.03 -0.98
CA LYS A 110 23.47 15.54 -0.51
C LYS A 110 24.27 16.73 0.00
N ALA A 111 24.44 16.84 1.32
CA ALA A 111 25.30 17.87 1.93
C ALA A 111 26.78 17.59 1.67
N THR A 112 27.12 16.32 1.46
CA THR A 112 28.43 15.83 1.01
C THR A 112 28.18 14.72 -0.01
N PRO A 113 29.19 14.28 -0.81
CA PRO A 113 28.99 13.23 -1.82
C PRO A 113 28.31 11.95 -1.30
N TYR A 114 28.43 11.68 0.01
CA TYR A 114 27.93 10.48 0.70
C TYR A 114 27.01 10.74 1.91
N GLY A 115 26.75 12.00 2.27
CA GLY A 115 26.09 12.36 3.53
C GLY A 115 24.86 13.26 3.36
N GLN A 116 23.83 13.00 4.18
CA GLN A 116 22.60 13.78 4.26
C GLN A 116 22.83 15.08 5.04
N MET A 117 22.01 16.11 4.77
CA MET A 117 21.96 17.27 5.65
C MET A 117 21.17 16.88 6.90
N HIS A 118 21.90 16.72 8.01
CA HIS A 118 21.31 16.29 9.29
C HIS A 118 21.25 17.42 10.33
N ASP A 119 21.50 18.66 9.91
CA ASP A 119 21.44 19.82 10.79
C ASP A 119 20.01 20.06 11.29
N LYS A 120 19.88 20.52 12.54
CA LYS A 120 18.65 21.08 13.09
C LYS A 120 19.01 22.35 13.84
N PHE A 121 18.89 23.48 13.16
CA PHE A 121 19.08 24.78 13.79
C PHE A 121 18.20 25.86 13.18
N CYS A 122 18.00 26.91 13.96
CA CYS A 122 17.28 28.11 13.57
C CYS A 122 18.03 29.34 14.07
N ILE A 123 18.21 30.30 13.18
CA ILE A 123 18.81 31.60 13.46
C ILE A 123 17.73 32.65 13.32
N VAL A 124 17.54 33.48 14.35
CA VAL A 124 16.56 34.56 14.35
C VAL A 124 17.27 35.90 14.45
N ASP A 125 16.94 36.81 13.55
CA ASP A 125 17.43 38.19 13.46
C ASP A 125 18.97 38.33 13.45
N ASN A 126 19.69 37.27 13.02
CA ASN A 126 21.15 37.13 13.10
C ASN A 126 21.73 37.39 14.51
N GLN A 127 20.92 37.20 15.55
CA GLN A 127 21.29 37.48 16.95
C GLN A 127 21.05 36.30 17.88
N LYS A 128 20.17 35.37 17.49
CA LYS A 128 19.76 34.24 18.32
C LYS A 128 19.94 32.96 17.54
N LEU A 129 20.48 31.95 18.20
CA LEU A 129 20.65 30.61 17.65
C LEU A 129 19.95 29.60 18.55
N ILE A 130 19.13 28.75 17.93
CA ILE A 130 18.57 27.53 18.54
C ILE A 130 19.15 26.35 17.75
N SER A 131 19.92 25.48 18.39
CA SER A 131 20.53 24.32 17.72
C SER A 131 20.56 23.10 18.62
N GLY A 132 20.40 21.91 18.05
CA GLY A 132 20.48 20.66 18.79
C GLY A 132 20.03 19.43 18.01
N SER A 133 19.47 18.45 18.72
CA SER A 133 18.98 17.19 18.15
C SER A 133 17.55 17.30 17.58
N TYR A 134 16.80 18.30 18.03
CA TYR A 134 15.36 18.44 17.79
C TYR A 134 15.00 18.60 16.31
N ASN A 135 14.47 17.53 15.71
CA ASN A 135 13.81 17.62 14.40
C ASN A 135 12.51 18.41 14.52
N TRP A 136 12.15 19.19 13.51
CA TRP A 136 10.92 19.99 13.52
C TRP A 136 9.71 19.10 13.19
N SER A 137 9.45 18.11 14.04
CA SER A 137 8.43 17.07 13.86
C SER A 137 7.64 16.84 15.14
N LYS A 138 6.39 16.35 15.01
CA LYS A 138 5.56 15.97 16.16
C LYS A 138 6.19 14.85 17.01
N ASN A 139 6.95 13.95 16.38
CA ASN A 139 7.61 12.87 17.10
C ASN A 139 8.74 13.39 18.00
N ALA A 140 9.51 14.37 17.53
CA ALA A 140 10.51 15.06 18.35
C ALA A 140 9.88 15.85 19.52
N ARG A 141 8.70 16.42 19.29
CA ARG A 141 7.94 17.16 20.30
C ARG A 141 7.48 16.29 21.46
N SER A 142 6.88 15.14 21.16
CA SER A 142 6.09 14.37 22.14
C SER A 142 6.73 13.06 22.59
N ASN A 143 7.60 12.45 21.77
CA ASN A 143 8.04 11.07 21.98
C ASN A 143 9.56 10.91 22.14
N ASN A 144 10.37 11.69 21.42
CA ASN A 144 11.83 11.58 21.50
C ASN A 144 12.39 12.33 22.71
N ASP A 145 13.52 11.84 23.22
CA ASP A 145 14.41 12.62 24.07
C ASP A 145 15.24 13.53 23.18
N GLU A 146 15.04 14.84 23.31
CA GLU A 146 15.61 15.86 22.44
C GLU A 146 16.22 16.97 23.28
N ASN A 147 17.34 17.53 22.82
CA ASN A 147 17.95 18.67 23.45
C ASN A 147 18.25 19.77 22.44
N VAL A 148 18.16 21.02 22.90
CA VAL A 148 18.63 22.19 22.17
C VAL A 148 19.39 23.13 23.09
N ILE A 149 20.27 23.91 22.51
CA ILE A 149 20.90 25.07 23.13
C ILE A 149 20.30 26.31 22.46
N TYR A 150 19.84 27.24 23.29
CA TYR A 150 19.57 28.62 22.91
C TYR A 150 20.80 29.45 23.26
N THR A 151 21.24 30.34 22.36
CA THR A 151 22.34 31.26 22.63
C THR A 151 22.19 32.56 21.83
N GLU A 152 22.67 33.65 22.42
CA GLU A 152 22.81 34.96 21.77
C GLU A 152 24.28 35.38 21.66
N ASP A 153 25.22 34.44 21.79
CA ASP A 153 26.64 34.71 21.57
C ASP A 153 26.87 35.11 20.10
N PRO A 154 27.25 36.37 19.81
CA PRO A 154 27.38 36.85 18.44
C PRO A 154 28.39 36.03 17.63
N LYS A 155 29.43 35.50 18.27
CA LYS A 155 30.44 34.71 17.57
C LYS A 155 29.85 33.41 17.04
N LEU A 156 29.17 32.66 17.90
CA LEU A 156 28.58 31.38 17.55
C LEU A 156 27.41 31.54 16.57
N VAL A 157 26.61 32.59 16.74
CA VAL A 157 25.54 32.93 15.78
C VAL A 157 26.13 33.18 14.39
N MET A 158 27.21 33.96 14.28
CA MET A 158 27.86 34.23 12.99
C MET A 158 28.47 32.98 12.35
N GLU A 159 29.09 32.08 13.12
CA GLU A 159 29.58 30.78 12.61
C GLU A 159 28.44 29.95 12.00
N PHE A 160 27.25 29.96 12.62
CA PHE A 160 26.07 29.29 12.08
C PHE A 160 25.45 30.00 10.87
N VAL A 161 25.53 31.33 10.79
CA VAL A 161 25.15 32.08 9.57
C VAL A 161 26.06 31.70 8.41
N GLU A 162 27.37 31.61 8.62
CA GLU A 162 28.32 31.15 7.59
C GLU A 162 28.03 29.71 7.16
N LYS A 163 27.76 28.81 8.11
CA LYS A 163 27.33 27.44 7.83
C LYS A 163 26.04 27.41 7.01
N PHE A 164 25.05 28.22 7.35
CA PHE A 164 23.80 28.32 6.60
C PHE A 164 24.03 28.78 5.16
N ASN A 165 24.89 29.79 4.94
CA ASN A 165 25.25 30.26 3.61
C ASN A 165 25.96 29.16 2.79
N SER A 166 26.85 28.38 3.41
CA SER A 166 27.48 27.23 2.74
C SER A 166 26.47 26.16 2.33
N LEU A 167 25.45 25.89 3.17
CA LEU A 167 24.35 25.00 2.81
C LEU A 167 23.50 25.59 1.67
N LEU A 168 23.28 26.90 1.69
CA LEU A 168 22.50 27.60 0.67
C LEU A 168 23.15 27.47 -0.71
N GLU A 169 24.47 27.65 -0.80
CA GLU A 169 25.25 27.47 -2.04
C GLU A 169 25.18 26.02 -2.57
N ALA A 170 25.11 25.04 -1.68
CA ALA A 170 25.01 23.62 -2.03
C ALA A 170 23.56 23.15 -2.30
N SER A 171 22.57 24.03 -2.13
CA SER A 171 21.15 23.69 -2.22
C SER A 171 20.53 24.09 -3.57
N THR A 172 19.44 23.42 -3.94
CA THR A 172 18.63 23.73 -5.12
C THR A 172 17.29 24.34 -4.72
N ASP A 173 16.64 25.04 -5.65
CA ASP A 173 15.28 25.56 -5.42
C ASP A 173 14.28 24.45 -5.09
N PHE A 174 13.32 24.77 -4.21
CA PHE A 174 12.22 23.87 -3.90
C PHE A 174 11.31 23.72 -5.12
N ASP A 175 11.42 22.58 -5.79
CA ASP A 175 10.55 22.18 -6.87
C ASP A 175 9.91 20.80 -6.57
N PRO A 176 8.62 20.76 -6.21
CA PRO A 176 7.92 19.52 -5.90
C PRO A 176 7.71 18.61 -7.13
N GLU A 177 7.77 19.11 -8.36
CA GLU A 177 7.58 18.30 -9.58
C GLU A 177 8.86 17.58 -10.04
N ASN A 178 10.04 18.12 -9.72
CA ASN A 178 11.32 17.53 -10.11
C ASN A 178 11.69 16.26 -9.33
N LEU A 179 11.07 16.00 -8.16
CA LEU A 179 11.38 14.80 -7.38
C LEU A 179 10.87 13.51 -8.04
N HIS A 180 9.65 13.51 -8.58
CA HIS A 180 9.06 12.33 -9.24
C HIS A 180 9.84 11.90 -10.50
N LYS A 181 10.41 12.85 -11.24
CA LYS A 181 11.23 12.55 -12.45
C LYS A 181 12.60 11.99 -12.09
N ILE A 182 13.16 12.40 -10.96
CA ILE A 182 14.45 11.89 -10.49
C ILE A 182 14.28 10.49 -9.87
N GLU A 183 13.10 10.14 -9.35
CA GLU A 183 12.80 8.80 -8.81
C GLU A 183 12.75 7.71 -9.90
N GLU A 184 12.18 7.98 -11.08
CA GLU A 184 12.24 7.01 -12.19
C GLU A 184 13.69 6.76 -12.65
N ALA A 185 14.55 7.77 -12.53
CA ALA A 185 15.98 7.67 -12.81
C ALA A 185 16.76 7.01 -11.66
N GLU A 186 16.47 7.32 -10.39
CA GLU A 186 17.16 6.75 -9.23
C GLU A 186 16.73 5.30 -8.97
N GLU A 187 15.48 4.91 -9.19
CA GLU A 187 14.99 3.52 -9.04
C GLU A 187 15.48 2.60 -10.18
N SER A 188 15.71 3.16 -11.37
CA SER A 188 16.40 2.46 -12.47
C SER A 188 17.92 2.37 -12.25
N THR A 189 18.52 3.38 -11.61
CA THR A 189 19.95 3.37 -11.24
C THR A 189 20.23 2.51 -10.00
N LEU A 190 19.30 2.40 -9.04
CA LEU A 190 19.44 1.54 -7.85
C LEU A 190 19.47 0.04 -8.20
N ARG A 191 18.88 -0.35 -9.35
CA ARG A 191 19.04 -1.69 -9.92
C ARG A 191 20.40 -1.91 -10.61
N MET A 192 21.17 -0.85 -10.83
CA MET A 192 22.53 -0.90 -11.41
C MET A 192 23.64 -0.67 -10.36
N ILE A 193 23.35 -0.14 -9.17
CA ILE A 193 24.33 0.11 -8.10
C ILE A 193 24.33 -1.04 -7.08
N GLU A 194 24.80 -2.22 -7.51
CA GLU A 194 25.44 -3.20 -6.60
C GLU A 194 26.97 -3.25 -6.81
N ALA A 195 27.51 -2.29 -7.57
CA ALA A 195 28.93 -2.13 -7.80
C ALA A 195 29.26 -0.64 -7.84
N ASP A 196 29.63 -0.05 -6.70
CA ASP A 196 30.73 0.92 -6.57
C ASP A 196 30.77 1.55 -5.18
N ASP A 197 31.57 0.95 -4.29
CA ASP A 197 32.19 1.63 -3.15
C ASP A 197 33.73 1.51 -3.23
N ILE A 198 34.27 1.62 -4.45
CA ILE A 198 35.71 1.46 -4.70
C ILE A 198 36.48 2.70 -4.22
N SER A 199 35.89 3.91 -4.26
CA SER A 199 36.60 5.14 -3.86
C SER A 199 36.84 5.25 -2.35
N ASN A 200 35.93 4.71 -1.52
CA ASN A 200 36.04 4.73 -0.07
C ASN A 200 37.09 3.73 0.44
N TYR A 201 37.31 2.65 -0.32
CA TYR A 201 38.35 1.66 -0.04
C TYR A 201 39.74 2.18 -0.40
N GLU A 202 39.87 2.95 -1.48
CA GLU A 202 41.13 3.59 -1.89
C GLU A 202 41.60 4.62 -0.84
N ASP A 203 40.68 5.41 -0.29
CA ASP A 203 40.95 6.36 0.80
C ASP A 203 41.30 5.66 2.12
N LEU A 204 40.59 4.58 2.46
CA LEU A 204 40.90 3.76 3.65
C LEU A 204 42.30 3.15 3.55
N ILE A 205 42.63 2.55 2.41
CA ILE A 205 43.96 2.00 2.14
C ILE A 205 45.02 3.11 2.20
N THR A 206 44.76 4.26 1.58
CA THR A 206 45.67 5.41 1.58
C THR A 206 45.94 5.90 3.00
N ARG A 207 44.90 6.01 3.85
CA ARG A 207 45.03 6.40 5.25
C ARG A 207 45.79 5.35 6.06
N LEU A 208 45.52 4.05 5.87
CA LEU A 208 46.23 2.97 6.56
C LEU A 208 47.72 2.94 6.17
N ILE A 209 48.03 3.10 4.88
CA ILE A 209 49.42 3.22 4.40
C ILE A 209 50.06 4.47 5.01
N TYR A 210 49.38 5.61 4.98
CA TYR A 210 49.87 6.86 5.55
C TYR A 210 50.17 6.71 7.04
N THR A 211 49.28 6.13 7.85
CA THR A 211 49.52 5.89 9.29
C THR A 211 50.73 4.98 9.55
N GLN A 212 50.96 3.97 8.72
CA GLN A 212 52.10 3.06 8.89
C GLN A 212 53.43 3.65 8.40
N VAL A 213 53.39 4.54 7.40
CA VAL A 213 54.55 5.22 6.83
C VAL A 213 54.95 6.47 7.64
N HIS A 214 53.97 7.20 8.19
CA HIS A 214 54.16 8.39 9.02
C HIS A 214 54.30 8.11 10.53
N SER A 215 54.31 6.84 10.96
CA SER A 215 54.60 6.43 12.35
C SER A 215 56.05 6.67 12.80
N TYR A 216 56.68 7.68 12.23
CA TYR A 216 58.04 8.07 12.51
C TYR A 216 58.07 9.09 13.66
N ASP A 217 58.74 8.72 14.74
CA ASP A 217 58.89 9.58 15.91
C ASP A 217 60.02 10.60 15.69
N GLU A 218 59.63 11.79 15.22
CA GLU A 218 60.53 12.91 14.98
C GLU A 218 61.33 13.30 16.24
N ASN A 219 60.73 13.18 17.43
CA ASN A 219 61.39 13.51 18.69
C ASN A 219 62.50 12.51 18.99
N LYS A 220 62.26 11.23 18.75
CA LYS A 220 63.26 10.17 18.92
C LYS A 220 64.45 10.34 17.96
N LEU A 221 64.21 10.75 16.71
CA LEU A 221 65.30 11.06 15.80
C LEU A 221 66.10 12.29 16.25
N LEU A 222 65.41 13.34 16.66
CA LEU A 222 66.04 14.56 17.16
C LEU A 222 66.92 14.26 18.39
N GLU A 223 66.45 13.38 19.28
CA GLU A 223 67.21 12.91 20.43
C GLU A 223 68.44 12.10 20.00
N GLN A 224 68.29 11.15 19.07
CA GLN A 224 69.42 10.39 18.52
C GLN A 224 70.47 11.27 17.84
N GLY A 225 70.03 12.28 17.08
CA GLY A 225 70.91 13.26 16.45
C GLY A 225 71.66 14.11 17.47
N LYS A 226 70.98 14.57 18.53
CA LYS A 226 71.61 15.31 19.64
C LYS A 226 72.63 14.46 20.39
N ASP A 227 72.30 13.19 20.66
CA ASP A 227 73.16 12.30 21.45
C ASP A 227 74.42 11.89 20.68
N ARG A 228 74.30 11.67 19.36
CA ARG A 228 75.45 11.41 18.48
C ARG A 228 76.30 12.65 18.23
N SER A 229 75.67 13.82 18.05
CA SER A 229 76.38 15.11 17.94
C SER A 229 77.23 15.39 19.19
N LYS A 230 76.72 15.09 20.39
CA LYS A 230 77.49 15.18 21.64
C LYS A 230 78.70 14.23 21.67
N LYS A 231 78.57 13.03 21.10
CA LYS A 231 79.67 12.04 21.04
C LYS A 231 80.79 12.43 20.08
N CYS A 232 80.50 13.22 19.03
CA CYS A 232 81.51 13.66 18.06
C CYS A 232 82.40 14.81 18.54
N ALA A 233 82.12 15.44 19.70
CA ALA A 233 82.95 16.48 20.32
C ALA A 233 83.40 17.66 19.41
N GLY A 234 82.73 17.89 18.27
CA GLY A 234 83.06 18.94 17.30
C GLY A 234 83.98 18.53 16.15
N ASP A 235 84.31 17.24 16.00
CA ASP A 235 85.03 16.73 14.82
C ASP A 235 84.11 16.70 13.60
N ALA A 236 84.43 17.55 12.61
CA ALA A 236 83.60 17.78 11.42
C ALA A 236 83.55 16.55 10.48
N GLU A 237 84.60 15.72 10.46
CA GLU A 237 84.68 14.56 9.57
C GLU A 237 83.84 13.41 10.13
N ASN A 238 83.91 13.18 11.45
CA ASN A 238 83.05 12.22 12.16
C ASN A 238 81.58 12.67 12.22
N LEU A 239 81.31 13.97 12.22
CA LEU A 239 79.94 14.48 12.22
C LEU A 239 79.17 14.08 10.95
N LEU A 240 79.81 14.16 9.77
CA LEU A 240 79.18 13.76 8.51
C LEU A 240 78.86 12.26 8.49
N HIS A 241 79.82 11.43 8.94
CA HIS A 241 79.64 9.98 9.01
C HIS A 241 78.49 9.58 9.96
N GLU A 242 78.39 10.24 11.12
CA GLU A 242 77.29 9.99 12.05
C GLU A 242 75.94 10.48 11.53
N LEU A 243 75.93 11.55 10.73
CA LEU A 243 74.73 12.03 10.04
C LEU A 243 74.24 11.01 9.01
N ASP A 244 75.14 10.43 8.21
CA ASP A 244 74.83 9.39 7.23
C ASP A 244 74.28 8.11 7.90
N ASN A 245 74.78 7.78 9.10
CA ASN A 245 74.26 6.65 9.88
C ASN A 245 72.84 6.90 10.40
N VAL A 246 72.55 8.11 10.89
CA VAL A 246 71.19 8.52 11.30
C VAL A 246 70.23 8.51 10.10
N TYR A 247 70.69 9.04 8.96
CA TYR A 247 69.92 9.07 7.73
C TYR A 247 69.66 7.65 7.17
N SER A 248 70.64 6.76 7.23
CA SER A 248 70.49 5.35 6.82
C SER A 248 69.53 4.57 7.73
N GLY A 249 69.55 4.85 9.04
CA GLY A 249 68.57 4.33 9.99
C GLY A 249 67.15 4.81 9.70
N PHE A 250 66.98 6.10 9.44
CA PHE A 250 65.72 6.71 9.02
C PHE A 250 65.17 6.08 7.73
N LEU A 251 66.00 5.92 6.71
CA LEU A 251 65.61 5.28 5.45
C LEU A 251 65.17 3.83 5.65
N ARG A 252 65.73 3.13 6.64
CA ARG A 252 65.37 1.75 6.98
C ARG A 252 64.02 1.68 7.70
N ASP A 253 63.73 2.64 8.59
CA ASP A 253 62.49 2.70 9.37
C ASP A 253 61.28 3.16 8.54
N ILE A 254 61.50 4.00 7.52
CA ILE A 254 60.49 4.39 6.54
C ILE A 254 60.22 3.28 5.53
N LYS A 255 61.20 2.41 5.26
CA LYS A 255 61.06 1.36 4.25
C LYS A 255 59.89 0.43 4.61
N ILE A 256 58.99 0.20 3.66
CA ILE A 256 57.85 -0.70 3.82
C ILE A 256 58.38 -2.13 4.02
N SER A 257 58.41 -2.60 5.27
CA SER A 257 58.74 -3.98 5.62
C SER A 257 57.54 -4.91 5.37
N ASN A 258 57.78 -6.22 5.27
CA ASN A 258 56.70 -7.20 5.14
C ASN A 258 55.76 -7.16 6.36
N ASP A 259 56.28 -6.90 7.56
CA ASP A 259 55.49 -6.80 8.79
C ASP A 259 54.45 -5.67 8.71
N LYS A 260 54.80 -4.50 8.16
CA LYS A 260 53.85 -3.38 7.99
C LYS A 260 52.73 -3.73 6.99
N LYS A 261 53.03 -4.50 5.94
CA LYS A 261 52.00 -4.97 4.99
C LYS A 261 51.04 -5.96 5.63
N GLU A 262 51.55 -6.83 6.50
CA GLU A 262 50.75 -7.83 7.20
C GLU A 262 49.80 -7.18 8.22
N VAL A 263 50.25 -6.15 8.93
CA VAL A 263 49.40 -5.31 9.79
C VAL A 263 48.27 -4.65 9.00
N ILE A 264 48.57 -4.02 7.86
CA ILE A 264 47.52 -3.39 7.02
C ILE A 264 46.51 -4.43 6.54
N LYS A 265 46.97 -5.61 6.13
CA LYS A 265 46.11 -6.70 5.67
C LYS A 265 45.17 -7.20 6.77
N LEU A 266 45.68 -7.40 7.98
CA LEU A 266 44.87 -7.82 9.14
C LEU A 266 43.82 -6.75 9.49
N THR A 267 44.21 -5.47 9.54
CA THR A 267 43.30 -4.37 9.81
C THR A 267 42.18 -4.27 8.76
N LEU A 268 42.50 -4.46 7.47
CA LEU A 268 41.49 -4.49 6.40
C LEU A 268 40.52 -5.68 6.55
N GLN A 269 41.02 -6.85 6.95
CA GLN A 269 40.17 -8.02 7.20
C GLN A 269 39.21 -7.80 8.37
N GLU A 270 39.68 -7.18 9.46
CA GLU A 270 38.82 -6.82 10.60
C GLU A 270 37.75 -5.79 10.22
N GLN A 271 38.11 -4.76 9.46
CA GLN A 271 37.15 -3.76 8.97
C GLN A 271 36.09 -4.38 8.06
N LEU A 272 36.49 -5.27 7.16
CA LEU A 272 35.57 -6.01 6.30
C LEU A 272 34.59 -6.86 7.12
N GLN A 273 35.10 -7.60 8.10
CA GLN A 273 34.28 -8.44 8.96
C GLN A 273 33.29 -7.61 9.79
N ARG A 274 33.71 -6.44 10.26
CA ARG A 274 32.86 -5.50 10.99
C ARG A 274 31.76 -4.93 10.10
N SER A 275 32.10 -4.45 8.90
CA SER A 275 31.14 -3.94 7.92
C SER A 275 30.09 -5.00 7.56
N LYS A 276 30.53 -6.24 7.32
CA LYS A 276 29.61 -7.37 7.07
C LYS A 276 28.68 -7.64 8.24
N SER A 277 29.20 -7.61 9.46
CA SER A 277 28.39 -7.83 10.67
C SER A 277 27.38 -6.72 10.90
N GLU A 278 27.75 -5.47 10.64
CA GLU A 278 26.85 -4.31 10.72
C GLU A 278 25.74 -4.38 9.66
N ALA A 279 26.08 -4.77 8.43
CA ALA A 279 25.10 -4.98 7.35
C ALA A 279 24.11 -6.10 7.70
N ASP A 280 24.60 -7.24 8.19
CA ASP A 280 23.75 -8.36 8.62
C ASP A 280 22.81 -7.95 9.76
N LEU A 281 23.29 -7.15 10.72
CA LEU A 281 22.49 -6.69 11.86
C LEU A 281 21.39 -5.72 11.41
N LYS A 282 21.72 -4.82 10.48
CA LYS A 282 20.75 -3.89 9.88
C LYS A 282 19.66 -4.63 9.11
N ALA A 283 20.04 -5.59 8.25
CA ALA A 283 19.11 -6.41 7.50
C ALA A 283 18.16 -7.20 8.42
N ARG A 284 18.69 -7.82 9.49
CA ARG A 284 17.88 -8.52 10.48
C ARG A 284 16.92 -7.60 11.23
N SER A 285 17.35 -6.40 11.58
CA SER A 285 16.50 -5.41 12.23
C SER A 285 15.35 -4.97 11.33
N GLU A 286 15.63 -4.76 10.05
CA GLU A 286 14.64 -4.33 9.06
C GLU A 286 13.61 -5.42 8.78
N ILE A 287 14.06 -6.67 8.61
CA ILE A 287 13.18 -7.85 8.49
C ILE A 287 12.26 -7.96 9.72
N GLY A 288 12.81 -7.84 10.94
CA GLY A 288 12.00 -7.91 12.16
C GLY A 288 10.97 -6.79 12.29
N LEU A 289 11.25 -5.62 11.72
CA LEU A 289 10.32 -4.48 11.69
C LEU A 289 9.17 -4.74 10.72
N LEU A 290 9.49 -5.23 9.52
CA LEU A 290 8.51 -5.63 8.50
C LEU A 290 7.62 -6.78 8.98
N GLU A 291 8.18 -7.78 9.67
CA GLU A 291 7.40 -8.89 10.24
C GLU A 291 6.40 -8.42 11.31
N LYS A 292 6.81 -7.48 12.17
CA LYS A 292 5.90 -6.87 13.16
C LYS A 292 4.79 -6.08 12.49
N GLU A 293 5.12 -5.27 11.49
CA GLU A 293 4.14 -4.49 10.74
C GLU A 293 3.13 -5.40 10.04
N ALA A 294 3.59 -6.45 9.36
CA ALA A 294 2.73 -7.45 8.73
C ALA A 294 1.81 -8.15 9.74
N THR A 295 2.31 -8.43 10.94
CA THR A 295 1.51 -9.04 12.02
C THR A 295 0.40 -8.10 12.51
N ILE A 296 0.70 -6.82 12.67
CA ILE A 296 -0.28 -5.80 13.07
C ILE A 296 -1.35 -5.65 11.98
N GLN A 297 -0.95 -5.51 10.71
CA GLN A 297 -1.88 -5.40 9.59
C GLN A 297 -2.81 -6.63 9.51
N ARG A 298 -2.26 -7.83 9.72
CA ARG A 298 -3.06 -9.06 9.77
C ARG A 298 -4.11 -9.03 10.87
N SER A 299 -3.74 -8.61 12.08
CA SER A 299 -4.68 -8.50 13.21
C SER A 299 -5.82 -7.52 12.90
N VAL A 300 -5.52 -6.37 12.29
CA VAL A 300 -6.55 -5.38 11.90
C VAL A 300 -7.52 -5.98 10.89
N ILE A 301 -7.02 -6.68 9.87
CA ILE A 301 -7.87 -7.34 8.87
C ILE A 301 -8.72 -8.44 9.50
N GLU A 302 -8.18 -9.20 10.46
CA GLU A 302 -8.92 -10.24 11.17
C GLU A 302 -10.08 -9.65 12.01
N ASP A 303 -9.86 -8.49 12.65
CA ASP A 303 -10.91 -7.77 13.37
C ASP A 303 -12.00 -7.24 12.42
N GLU A 304 -11.62 -6.67 11.26
CA GLU A 304 -12.56 -6.22 10.22
C GLU A 304 -13.38 -7.38 9.63
N ILE A 305 -12.77 -8.54 9.42
CA ILE A 305 -13.52 -9.74 8.99
C ILE A 305 -14.53 -10.16 10.08
N GLY A 306 -14.16 -10.00 11.36
CA GLY A 306 -15.05 -10.27 12.48
C GLY A 306 -16.28 -9.36 12.50
N THR A 307 -16.11 -8.05 12.30
CA THR A 307 -17.23 -7.09 12.25
C THR A 307 -18.16 -7.38 11.08
N VAL A 308 -17.60 -7.57 9.88
CA VAL A 308 -18.40 -7.89 8.68
C VAL A 308 -19.20 -9.19 8.86
N LYS A 309 -18.62 -10.21 9.50
CA LYS A 309 -19.37 -11.46 9.79
C LYS A 309 -20.55 -11.22 10.73
N ASN A 310 -20.39 -10.37 11.74
CA ASN A 310 -21.49 -10.03 12.65
C ASN A 310 -22.59 -9.26 11.92
N ASP A 311 -22.23 -8.33 11.04
CA ASP A 311 -23.19 -7.58 10.23
C ASP A 311 -23.97 -8.50 9.27
N ILE A 312 -23.30 -9.46 8.62
CA ILE A 312 -23.94 -10.48 7.79
C ILE A 312 -24.96 -11.28 8.63
N ALA A 313 -24.58 -11.72 9.83
CA ALA A 313 -25.48 -12.49 10.70
C ALA A 313 -26.71 -11.66 11.12
N LEU A 314 -26.55 -10.36 11.38
CA LEU A 314 -27.68 -9.46 11.68
C LEU A 314 -28.62 -9.31 10.48
N ILE A 315 -28.06 -9.14 9.28
CA ILE A 315 -28.84 -9.02 8.05
C ILE A 315 -29.59 -10.33 7.76
N GLU A 316 -28.98 -11.49 7.96
CA GLU A 316 -29.65 -12.78 7.78
C GLU A 316 -30.88 -12.92 8.68
N VAL A 317 -30.77 -12.53 9.96
CA VAL A 317 -31.90 -12.53 10.91
C VAL A 317 -33.01 -11.57 10.43
N GLU A 318 -32.65 -10.40 9.92
CA GLU A 318 -33.62 -9.43 9.41
C GLU A 318 -34.33 -9.93 8.15
N VAL A 319 -33.58 -10.55 7.22
CA VAL A 319 -34.14 -11.19 6.01
C VAL A 319 -35.12 -12.29 6.38
N ASP A 320 -34.78 -13.14 7.35
CA ASP A 320 -35.67 -14.21 7.81
C ASP A 320 -36.93 -13.65 8.47
N ASN A 321 -36.81 -12.58 9.26
CA ASN A 321 -37.95 -11.89 9.85
C ASN A 321 -38.88 -11.29 8.77
N ILE A 322 -38.32 -10.64 7.74
CA ILE A 322 -39.12 -10.10 6.62
C ILE A 322 -39.82 -11.23 5.87
N LYS A 323 -39.12 -12.32 5.57
CA LYS A 323 -39.71 -13.50 4.90
C LYS A 323 -40.87 -14.09 5.70
N SER A 324 -40.71 -14.24 7.02
CA SER A 324 -41.74 -14.86 7.86
C SER A 324 -42.92 -13.94 8.13
N ASN A 325 -42.68 -12.66 8.45
CA ASN A 325 -43.70 -11.76 8.97
C ASN A 325 -44.35 -10.89 7.90
N GLN A 326 -43.67 -10.60 6.81
CA GLN A 326 -44.20 -9.71 5.76
C GLN A 326 -44.53 -10.49 4.49
N TYR A 327 -43.59 -11.29 3.98
CA TYR A 327 -43.75 -11.97 2.70
C TYR A 327 -44.80 -13.10 2.74
N LYS A 328 -44.66 -14.07 3.65
CA LYS A 328 -45.59 -15.21 3.76
C LYS A 328 -47.07 -14.79 3.91
N PRO A 329 -47.42 -13.81 4.76
CA PRO A 329 -48.81 -13.35 4.86
C PRO A 329 -49.32 -12.67 3.59
N LEU A 330 -48.46 -11.93 2.89
CA LEU A 330 -48.82 -11.32 1.60
C LEU A 330 -49.07 -12.38 0.54
N GLU A 331 -48.20 -13.40 0.47
CA GLU A 331 -48.33 -14.53 -0.46
C GLU A 331 -49.64 -15.30 -0.21
N ALA A 332 -49.98 -15.54 1.05
CA ALA A 332 -51.25 -16.16 1.42
C ALA A 332 -52.47 -15.32 1.01
N LYS A 333 -52.41 -13.99 1.17
CA LYS A 333 -53.47 -13.06 0.72
C LYS A 333 -53.60 -13.03 -0.79
N LEU A 334 -52.48 -13.09 -1.52
CA LEU A 334 -52.47 -13.11 -2.98
C LEU A 334 -53.17 -14.37 -3.47
N LYS A 335 -52.82 -15.53 -2.90
CA LYS A 335 -53.45 -16.82 -3.19
C LYS A 335 -54.96 -16.82 -2.87
N ASP A 336 -55.36 -16.31 -1.72
CA ASP A 336 -56.79 -16.17 -1.36
C ASP A 336 -57.55 -15.26 -2.34
N THR A 337 -56.88 -14.21 -2.84
CA THR A 337 -57.47 -13.31 -3.84
C THR A 337 -57.60 -14.00 -5.19
N ASP A 338 -56.60 -14.76 -5.62
CA ASP A 338 -56.65 -15.57 -6.83
C ASP A 338 -57.75 -16.63 -6.76
N ASP A 339 -57.88 -17.32 -5.62
CA ASP A 339 -58.94 -18.30 -5.38
C ASP A 339 -60.34 -17.65 -5.47
N LYS A 340 -60.50 -16.44 -4.92
CA LYS A 340 -61.75 -15.65 -5.04
C LYS A 340 -62.02 -15.20 -6.47
N ILE A 341 -61.00 -14.80 -7.23
CA ILE A 341 -61.14 -14.46 -8.66
C ILE A 341 -61.64 -15.68 -9.43
N ILE A 342 -61.07 -16.86 -9.17
CA ILE A 342 -61.50 -18.12 -9.78
C ILE A 342 -62.94 -18.44 -9.39
N GLU A 343 -63.31 -18.29 -8.12
CA GLU A 343 -64.68 -18.53 -7.65
C GLU A 343 -65.69 -17.59 -8.33
N ILE A 344 -65.40 -16.28 -8.39
CA ILE A 344 -66.26 -15.29 -9.05
C ILE A 344 -66.36 -15.56 -10.56
N SER A 345 -65.25 -15.90 -11.21
CA SER A 345 -65.25 -16.29 -12.63
C SER A 345 -66.18 -17.48 -12.87
N ASN A 346 -66.09 -18.49 -12.01
CA ASN A 346 -66.93 -19.69 -12.08
C ASN A 346 -68.40 -19.46 -11.71
N SER A 347 -68.70 -18.50 -10.81
CA SER A 347 -70.08 -18.16 -10.44
C SER A 347 -70.78 -17.28 -11.48
N THR A 348 -70.01 -16.45 -12.19
CA THR A 348 -70.55 -15.52 -13.22
C THR A 348 -70.76 -16.23 -14.56
N TYR A 349 -70.00 -17.30 -14.84
CA TYR A 349 -70.04 -18.05 -16.10
C TYR A 349 -70.43 -19.52 -15.88
N ARG A 350 -71.69 -19.78 -15.48
CA ARG A 350 -72.32 -21.08 -15.72
C ARG A 350 -73.23 -20.99 -16.94
N PRO A 351 -72.75 -21.24 -18.17
CA PRO A 351 -73.66 -21.35 -19.31
C PRO A 351 -74.66 -22.47 -19.01
N LYS A 352 -75.96 -22.19 -19.07
CA LYS A 352 -77.00 -23.23 -19.03
C LYS A 352 -76.72 -24.16 -20.20
N ILE A 353 -76.20 -25.36 -19.95
CA ILE A 353 -75.97 -26.34 -21.01
C ILE A 353 -77.34 -26.66 -21.62
N GLN A 354 -77.60 -26.15 -22.81
CA GLN A 354 -78.80 -26.43 -23.56
C GLN A 354 -78.66 -27.85 -24.12
N LEU A 355 -78.92 -28.87 -23.28
CA LEU A 355 -78.79 -30.28 -23.64
C LEU A 355 -79.45 -30.61 -25.00
N TYR A 356 -80.57 -29.94 -25.31
CA TYR A 356 -81.31 -30.12 -26.56
C TYR A 356 -80.53 -29.71 -27.82
N THR A 357 -79.60 -28.75 -27.75
CA THR A 357 -78.74 -28.40 -28.91
C THR A 357 -77.46 -29.22 -28.95
N PHE A 358 -77.02 -29.75 -27.81
CA PHE A 358 -75.78 -30.52 -27.71
C PHE A 358 -75.97 -31.99 -28.11
N ILE A 359 -77.08 -32.61 -27.71
CA ILE A 359 -77.36 -34.03 -27.98
C ILE A 359 -77.44 -34.34 -29.48
N PRO A 360 -78.17 -33.58 -30.33
CA PRO A 360 -78.23 -33.87 -31.77
C PRO A 360 -76.86 -33.77 -32.44
N ASN A 361 -76.01 -32.84 -32.01
CA ASN A 361 -74.66 -32.67 -32.55
C ASN A 361 -73.73 -33.80 -32.14
N ILE A 362 -73.80 -34.28 -30.89
CA ILE A 362 -73.07 -35.47 -30.45
C ILE A 362 -73.53 -36.70 -31.24
N VAL A 363 -74.85 -36.89 -31.39
CA VAL A 363 -75.40 -38.02 -32.14
C VAL A 363 -74.96 -37.97 -33.60
N LEU A 364 -75.02 -36.79 -34.24
CA LEU A 364 -74.54 -36.60 -35.60
C LEU A 364 -73.03 -36.87 -35.71
N MET A 365 -72.23 -36.40 -34.75
CA MET A 365 -70.79 -36.67 -34.70
C MET A 365 -70.50 -38.18 -34.59
N LEU A 366 -71.22 -38.89 -33.73
CA LEU A 366 -71.08 -40.35 -33.57
C LEU A 366 -71.51 -41.11 -34.84
N LEU A 367 -72.56 -40.67 -35.52
CA LEU A 367 -73.00 -41.27 -36.79
C LEU A 367 -71.98 -41.06 -37.91
N VAL A 368 -71.43 -39.84 -38.03
CA VAL A 368 -70.35 -39.55 -38.99
C VAL A 368 -69.09 -40.35 -38.64
N MET A 369 -68.76 -40.49 -37.36
CA MET A 369 -67.64 -41.30 -36.90
C MET A 369 -67.82 -42.78 -37.30
N LEU A 370 -69.01 -43.34 -37.09
CA LEU A 370 -69.31 -44.73 -37.49
C LEU A 370 -69.21 -44.90 -39.00
N TYR A 371 -69.76 -43.96 -39.78
CA TYR A 371 -69.70 -43.98 -41.24
C TYR A 371 -68.26 -43.94 -41.76
N CYS A 372 -67.45 -42.99 -41.28
CA CYS A 372 -66.04 -42.90 -41.63
C CYS A 372 -65.28 -44.18 -41.22
N GLY A 373 -65.56 -44.71 -40.04
CA GLY A 373 -64.98 -45.97 -39.57
C GLY A 373 -65.19 -47.11 -40.55
N ILE A 374 -66.45 -47.34 -40.97
CA ILE A 374 -66.80 -48.41 -41.91
C ILE A 374 -66.17 -48.17 -43.29
N PHE A 375 -66.25 -46.93 -43.80
CA PHE A 375 -65.72 -46.57 -45.11
C PHE A 375 -64.21 -46.76 -45.21
N TYR A 376 -63.45 -46.21 -44.27
CA TYR A 376 -61.99 -46.34 -44.27
C TYR A 376 -61.53 -47.76 -43.93
N SER A 377 -62.31 -48.51 -43.14
CA SER A 377 -62.03 -49.92 -42.89
C SER A 377 -62.13 -50.76 -44.15
N SER A 378 -63.15 -50.49 -44.98
CA SER A 378 -63.28 -51.13 -46.29
C SER A 378 -62.12 -50.78 -47.21
N ALA A 379 -61.72 -49.50 -47.28
CA ALA A 379 -60.61 -49.08 -48.12
C ALA A 379 -59.28 -49.75 -47.69
N ALA A 380 -59.04 -49.85 -46.38
CA ALA A 380 -57.88 -50.53 -45.82
C ALA A 380 -57.91 -52.04 -46.12
N TYR A 381 -59.06 -52.70 -45.99
CA TYR A 381 -59.20 -54.11 -46.36
C TYR A 381 -58.87 -54.34 -47.84
N ILE A 382 -59.42 -53.54 -48.75
CA ILE A 382 -59.11 -53.63 -50.19
C ILE A 382 -57.60 -53.49 -50.42
N LEU A 383 -56.98 -52.48 -49.80
CA LEU A 383 -55.55 -52.21 -49.99
C LEU A 383 -54.67 -53.37 -49.52
N ILE A 384 -55.02 -54.00 -48.40
CA ILE A 384 -54.20 -55.04 -47.76
C ILE A 384 -54.44 -56.41 -48.40
N TYR A 385 -55.71 -56.77 -48.66
CA TYR A 385 -56.11 -58.13 -49.00
C TYR A 385 -56.52 -58.35 -50.46
N SER A 386 -56.68 -57.30 -51.27
CA SER A 386 -57.12 -57.47 -52.68
C SER A 386 -56.20 -58.40 -53.49
N LYS A 387 -54.90 -58.41 -53.21
CA LYS A 387 -53.95 -59.29 -53.90
C LYS A 387 -54.09 -60.74 -53.43
N ASP A 388 -54.22 -60.95 -52.13
CA ASP A 388 -54.35 -62.28 -51.54
C ASP A 388 -55.70 -62.92 -51.94
N ASP A 389 -56.78 -62.14 -51.88
CA ASP A 389 -58.12 -62.53 -52.35
C ASP A 389 -58.10 -62.89 -53.85
N ALA A 390 -57.39 -62.13 -54.69
CA ALA A 390 -57.25 -62.44 -56.11
C ALA A 390 -56.41 -63.69 -56.38
N THR A 391 -55.36 -63.95 -55.58
CA THR A 391 -54.55 -65.17 -55.69
C THR A 391 -55.30 -66.42 -55.22
N GLU A 392 -56.11 -66.31 -54.16
CA GLU A 392 -56.94 -67.41 -53.66
C GLU A 392 -58.08 -67.75 -54.62
N ALA A 393 -58.76 -66.74 -55.19
CA ALA A 393 -59.74 -66.95 -56.25
C ALA A 393 -59.13 -67.67 -57.47
N LYS A 394 -57.89 -67.32 -57.86
CA LYS A 394 -57.16 -67.99 -58.94
C LYS A 394 -56.76 -69.44 -58.59
N LEU A 395 -56.41 -69.72 -57.35
CA LEU A 395 -56.08 -71.06 -56.85
C LEU A 395 -57.32 -71.97 -56.79
N ASN A 396 -58.49 -71.40 -56.46
CA ASN A 396 -59.76 -72.10 -56.40
C ASN A 396 -60.45 -72.27 -57.78
N GLY A 397 -59.82 -71.79 -58.87
CA GLY A 397 -60.35 -71.87 -60.23
C GLY A 397 -61.47 -70.87 -60.54
N GLU A 398 -61.66 -69.87 -59.69
CA GLU A 398 -62.67 -68.83 -59.84
C GLU A 398 -62.18 -67.68 -60.74
N ILE A 399 -63.12 -66.98 -61.40
CA ILE A 399 -62.80 -65.82 -62.23
C ILE A 399 -62.39 -64.66 -61.32
N VAL A 400 -61.14 -64.20 -61.45
CA VAL A 400 -60.63 -63.04 -60.71
C VAL A 400 -61.42 -61.80 -61.12
N LYS A 401 -62.25 -61.29 -60.22
CA LYS A 401 -62.97 -60.01 -60.39
C LYS A 401 -62.10 -58.87 -59.86
N SER A 402 -62.20 -57.70 -60.48
CA SER A 402 -61.62 -56.48 -59.93
C SER A 402 -62.24 -56.17 -58.57
N PRO A 403 -61.48 -55.62 -57.59
CA PRO A 403 -62.03 -55.31 -56.28
C PRO A 403 -63.16 -54.29 -56.40
N ASP A 404 -64.24 -54.49 -55.64
CA ASP A 404 -65.31 -53.50 -55.54
C ASP A 404 -64.82 -52.26 -54.79
N ILE A 405 -65.45 -51.11 -55.08
CA ILE A 405 -65.07 -49.81 -54.49
C ILE A 405 -65.34 -49.80 -52.97
N PHE A 406 -66.25 -50.64 -52.49
CA PHE A 406 -66.61 -50.73 -51.07
C PHE A 406 -67.16 -52.12 -50.71
N TYR A 407 -66.68 -52.67 -49.59
CA TYR A 407 -67.14 -53.91 -48.97
C TYR A 407 -67.82 -53.59 -47.63
N GLY A 408 -69.14 -53.74 -47.58
CA GLY A 408 -69.92 -53.53 -46.35
C GLY A 408 -69.61 -54.53 -45.23
N ASP A 409 -68.97 -55.65 -45.57
CA ASP A 409 -68.57 -56.74 -44.70
C ASP A 409 -67.03 -56.81 -44.49
N ALA A 410 -66.31 -55.73 -44.79
CA ALA A 410 -64.85 -55.66 -44.65
C ALA A 410 -64.34 -55.98 -43.22
N ILE A 411 -65.06 -55.53 -42.18
CA ILE A 411 -64.67 -55.77 -40.78
C ILE A 411 -64.82 -57.26 -40.41
N PRO A 412 -65.97 -57.92 -40.65
CA PRO A 412 -66.09 -59.38 -40.53
C PRO A 412 -65.03 -60.16 -41.32
N ARG A 413 -64.81 -59.81 -42.60
CA ARG A 413 -63.80 -60.49 -43.45
C ARG A 413 -62.38 -60.33 -42.92
N ALA A 414 -62.05 -59.15 -42.39
CA ALA A 414 -60.75 -58.92 -41.75
C ALA A 414 -60.57 -59.77 -40.49
N LEU A 415 -61.63 -60.00 -39.72
CA LEU A 415 -61.60 -60.84 -38.52
C LEU A 415 -61.25 -62.30 -38.87
N ASP A 416 -61.85 -62.82 -39.95
CA ASP A 416 -61.60 -64.20 -40.41
C ASP A 416 -60.16 -64.39 -40.92
N ARG A 417 -59.52 -63.33 -41.40
CA ARG A 417 -58.13 -63.33 -41.89
C ARG A 417 -57.08 -63.14 -40.79
N GLY A 418 -57.50 -62.85 -39.55
CA GLY A 418 -56.61 -62.76 -38.38
C GLY A 418 -56.72 -61.44 -37.60
N THR A 419 -56.47 -61.52 -36.28
CA THR A 419 -56.67 -60.42 -35.32
C THR A 419 -55.78 -59.20 -35.55
N ILE A 420 -54.58 -59.39 -36.11
CA ILE A 420 -53.62 -58.29 -36.37
C ILE A 420 -54.18 -57.31 -37.42
N SER A 421 -54.90 -57.83 -38.40
CA SER A 421 -55.41 -57.02 -39.50
C SER A 421 -56.65 -56.25 -39.11
N LEU A 422 -57.46 -56.81 -38.21
CA LEU A 422 -58.53 -56.08 -37.53
C LEU A 422 -57.99 -54.86 -36.77
N ILE A 423 -56.88 -55.03 -36.04
CA ILE A 423 -56.24 -53.93 -35.29
C ILE A 423 -55.74 -52.83 -36.24
N PHE A 424 -55.13 -53.20 -37.36
CA PHE A 424 -54.63 -52.24 -38.34
C PHE A 424 -55.76 -51.45 -39.03
N ILE A 425 -56.86 -52.13 -39.35
CA ILE A 425 -58.06 -51.53 -39.94
C ILE A 425 -58.72 -50.53 -38.96
N LEU A 426 -58.80 -50.87 -37.68
CA LEU A 426 -59.34 -50.00 -36.62
C LEU A 426 -58.42 -48.84 -36.23
N LEU A 427 -57.13 -48.90 -36.59
CA LEU A 427 -56.15 -47.83 -36.35
C LEU A 427 -56.36 -46.62 -37.27
N VAL A 428 -56.83 -46.83 -38.49
CA VAL A 428 -57.01 -45.74 -39.49
C VAL A 428 -58.03 -44.70 -39.03
N PRO A 429 -59.23 -45.06 -38.51
CA PRO A 429 -60.15 -44.09 -37.92
C PRO A 429 -59.57 -43.34 -36.72
N ILE A 430 -58.81 -44.02 -35.86
CA ILE A 430 -58.21 -43.44 -34.65
C ILE A 430 -57.13 -42.40 -35.02
N PHE A 431 -56.33 -42.69 -36.04
CA PHE A 431 -55.25 -41.80 -36.48
C PHE A 431 -55.78 -40.53 -37.16
N ILE A 432 -56.81 -40.65 -38.00
CA ILE A 432 -57.50 -39.50 -38.59
C ILE A 432 -58.12 -38.62 -37.49
N MET A 433 -58.63 -39.22 -36.43
CA MET A 433 -59.19 -38.48 -35.28
C MET A 433 -58.12 -37.74 -34.47
N GLY A 434 -56.95 -38.34 -34.25
CA GLY A 434 -55.82 -37.65 -33.61
C GLY A 434 -55.41 -36.36 -34.33
N LEU A 435 -55.46 -36.36 -35.67
CA LEU A 435 -55.16 -35.17 -36.47
C LEU A 435 -56.24 -34.08 -36.36
N ILE A 436 -57.52 -34.44 -36.23
CA ILE A 436 -58.61 -33.47 -36.09
C ILE A 436 -58.60 -32.79 -34.71
N PHE A 437 -58.22 -33.52 -33.65
CA PHE A 437 -58.17 -32.97 -32.29
C PHE A 437 -56.86 -32.24 -31.95
N CYS A 438 -55.77 -32.46 -32.67
CA CYS A 438 -54.49 -31.76 -32.45
C CYS A 438 -54.47 -30.30 -32.94
N HIS A 439 -55.50 -29.82 -33.65
CA HIS A 439 -55.51 -28.47 -34.22
C HIS A 439 -56.40 -27.45 -33.47
N LYS A 440 -56.50 -27.58 -32.15
CA LYS A 440 -57.06 -26.54 -31.28
C LYS A 440 -56.22 -26.28 -30.06
#